data_AF-A0A8S4A5L0-F1
#
_entry.id   AF-A0A8S4A5L0-F1
#
_cell.length_a   1.000
_cell.length_b   1.000
_cell.length_c   1.000
_cell.angle_alpha   90.00
_cell.angle_beta   90.00
_cell.angle_gamma   90.00
#
_symmetry.space_group_name_H-M   'P 1'
#
loop_
_entity.id
_entity.type
_entity.pdbx_description
1 polymer ?
#
loop_
_entity_poly.entity_id
_entity_poly.type
_entity_poly.pdbx_seq_one_letter_code
_entity_poly.pdbx_strand_id
1 'polypeptide(L)'
;MAASSAAENELNILPSVYEVMKSIEKDTNEVAQKMMELKSQFQKARECIDRLPGTQHSPEEQVRLKSVLHQQLLIKTKLLSSFKTGHHFDFDSKTNGDLSRNSMN
;
A
#
# COMPACT_ATOMS: atom_id res chain seq x y z
N MET A 1 -8.05 7.03 -8.72
CA MET A 1 -8.59 7.51 -7.43
C MET A 1 -9.75 6.66 -6.88
N ALA A 2 -10.49 5.89 -7.68
CA ALA A 2 -11.63 5.09 -7.19
C ALA A 2 -11.28 3.88 -6.29
N ALA A 3 -10.03 3.40 -6.29
CA ALA A 3 -9.62 2.24 -5.49
C ALA A 3 -9.47 2.55 -3.99
N SER A 4 -9.27 3.83 -3.61
CA SER A 4 -9.09 4.22 -2.19
C SER A 4 -10.41 4.12 -1.41
N SER A 5 -11.53 4.54 -2.02
CA SER A 5 -12.81 4.67 -1.31
C SER A 5 -13.49 3.33 -0.98
N ALA A 6 -13.26 2.28 -1.78
CA ALA A 6 -13.82 0.96 -1.51
C ALA A 6 -13.08 0.25 -0.36
N ALA A 7 -11.74 0.34 -0.34
CA ALA A 7 -10.91 -0.24 0.71
C ALA A 7 -11.09 0.49 2.06
N GLU A 8 -11.25 1.82 2.05
CA GLU A 8 -11.52 2.60 3.26
C GLU A 8 -12.82 2.17 3.96
N ASN A 9 -13.84 1.76 3.20
CA ASN A 9 -15.11 1.31 3.76
C ASN A 9 -15.02 -0.11 4.35
N GLU A 10 -14.20 -0.99 3.76
CA GLU A 10 -13.92 -2.34 4.27
C GLU A 10 -13.05 -2.33 5.54
N LEU A 11 -12.22 -1.31 5.71
CA LEU A 11 -11.37 -1.10 6.89
C LEU A 11 -12.08 -0.35 8.03
N ASN A 12 -13.32 0.11 7.82
CA ASN A 12 -14.08 0.83 8.83
C ASN A 12 -14.71 -0.13 9.85
N ILE A 13 -13.90 -0.54 10.83
CA ILE A 13 -14.24 -1.58 11.83
C ILE A 13 -14.96 -1.00 13.07
N LEU A 14 -14.82 0.30 13.31
CA LEU A 14 -15.36 0.97 14.51
C LEU A 14 -16.88 0.81 14.70
N PRO A 15 -17.73 0.90 13.65
CA PRO A 15 -19.16 0.66 13.79
C PRO A 15 -19.46 -0.76 14.33
N SER A 16 -18.76 -1.78 13.83
CA SER A 16 -18.96 -3.16 14.28
C SER A 16 -18.45 -3.39 15.71
N VAL A 17 -17.38 -2.70 16.13
CA VAL A 17 -16.94 -2.70 17.54
C VAL A 17 -17.99 -2.09 18.44
N TYR A 18 -18.58 -0.95 18.03
CA TYR A 18 -19.66 -0.31 18.78
C TYR A 18 -20.88 -1.23 18.91
N GLU A 19 -21.28 -1.91 17.84
CA GLU A 19 -22.39 -2.88 17.89
C GLU A 19 -22.12 -4.04 18.85
N VAL A 20 -20.87 -4.54 18.92
CA VAL A 20 -20.48 -5.53 19.94
C VAL A 20 -20.63 -4.95 21.34
N MET A 21 -20.08 -3.76 21.60
CA MET A 21 -20.18 -3.12 22.91
C MET A 21 -21.64 -2.92 23.35
N LYS A 22 -22.49 -2.46 22.44
CA LYS A 22 -23.93 -2.27 22.67
C LYS A 22 -24.66 -3.59 22.91
N SER A 23 -24.25 -4.68 22.26
CA SER A 23 -24.87 -6.00 22.45
C SER A 23 -24.62 -6.60 23.83
N ILE A 24 -23.52 -6.22 24.50
CA ILE A 24 -23.16 -6.68 25.85
C ILE A 24 -24.21 -6.23 26.88
N GLU A 25 -24.84 -5.08 26.65
CA GLU A 25 -25.88 -4.54 27.53
C GLU A 25 -27.26 -5.23 27.37
N LYS A 26 -27.41 -6.13 26.39
CA LYS A 26 -28.69 -6.76 26.03
C LYS A 26 -28.78 -8.25 26.35
N ASP A 27 -28.05 -9.09 25.59
CA ASP A 27 -28.11 -10.56 25.67
C ASP A 27 -26.80 -11.19 25.17
N THR A 28 -26.36 -12.27 25.80
CA THR A 28 -25.17 -13.06 25.46
C THR A 28 -25.25 -13.64 24.04
N ASN A 29 -26.45 -14.00 23.56
CA ASN A 29 -26.63 -14.51 22.20
C ASN A 29 -26.39 -13.42 21.13
N GLU A 30 -26.82 -12.18 21.40
CA GLU A 30 -26.58 -11.03 20.50
C GLU A 30 -25.09 -10.69 20.45
N VAL A 31 -24.38 -10.80 21.59
CA VAL A 31 -22.91 -10.64 21.65
C VAL A 31 -22.18 -11.65 20.77
N ALA A 32 -22.54 -12.93 20.86
CA ALA A 32 -21.90 -13.97 20.05
C ALA A 32 -22.08 -13.72 18.54
N GLN A 33 -23.27 -13.28 18.13
CA GLN A 33 -23.54 -12.91 16.75
C GLN A 33 -22.71 -11.71 16.30
N LYS A 34 -22.71 -10.61 17.07
CA LYS A 34 -21.94 -9.40 16.74
C LYS A 34 -20.43 -9.65 16.73
N MET A 35 -19.95 -10.53 17.60
CA MET A 35 -18.55 -10.95 17.61
C MET A 35 -18.16 -11.72 16.34
N MET A 36 -19.03 -12.59 15.83
CA MET A 36 -18.80 -13.28 14.55
C MET A 36 -18.79 -12.31 13.37
N GLU A 37 -19.68 -11.32 13.35
CA GLU A 37 -19.71 -10.26 12.33
C GLU A 37 -18.39 -9.46 12.35
N LEU A 38 -17.92 -9.04 13.53
CA LEU A 38 -16.66 -8.33 13.71
C LEU A 38 -15.46 -9.17 13.24
N LYS A 39 -15.41 -10.46 13.60
CA LYS A 39 -14.35 -11.38 13.15
C LYS A 39 -14.31 -11.51 11.62
N SER A 40 -15.48 -11.60 10.98
CA SER A 40 -15.59 -11.65 9.51
C SER A 40 -15.06 -10.37 8.86
N GLN A 41 -15.35 -9.20 9.46
CA GLN A 41 -14.84 -7.93 8.98
C GLN A 41 -13.31 -7.82 9.10
N PHE A 42 -12.72 -8.28 10.21
CA PHE A 42 -11.26 -8.35 10.34
C PHE A 42 -10.62 -9.26 9.29
N GLN A 43 -11.26 -10.40 8.97
CA GLN A 43 -10.76 -11.30 7.94
C GLN A 43 -10.77 -10.63 6.56
N LYS A 44 -11.84 -9.92 6.21
CA LYS A 44 -11.91 -9.13 4.97
C LYS A 44 -10.85 -8.02 4.93
N ALA A 45 -10.66 -7.31 6.03
CA ALA A 45 -9.63 -6.29 6.16
C ALA A 45 -8.23 -6.88 5.91
N ARG A 46 -7.94 -8.06 6.48
CA ARG A 46 -6.67 -8.77 6.25
C ARG A 46 -6.49 -9.16 4.79
N GLU A 47 -7.51 -9.73 4.17
CA GLU A 47 -7.48 -10.08 2.73
C GLU A 47 -7.29 -8.85 1.84
N CYS A 48 -7.85 -7.70 2.23
CA CYS A 48 -7.63 -6.43 1.55
C CYS A 48 -6.16 -6.00 1.63
N ILE A 49 -5.56 -6.06 2.82
CA ILE A 49 -4.13 -5.76 3.05
C ILE A 49 -3.23 -6.71 2.24
N ASP A 50 -3.53 -8.00 2.23
CA ASP A 50 -2.74 -9.00 1.50
C ASP A 50 -2.81 -8.79 -0.03
N ARG A 51 -3.88 -8.16 -0.53
CA ARG A 51 -4.03 -7.79 -1.95
C ARG A 51 -3.41 -6.43 -2.30
N LEU A 52 -3.00 -5.62 -1.32
CA LEU A 52 -2.41 -4.32 -1.59
C LEU A 52 -1.07 -4.48 -2.31
N PRO A 53 -0.87 -3.83 -3.47
CA PRO A 53 0.38 -3.93 -4.19
C PRO A 53 1.52 -3.36 -3.34
N GLY A 54 2.58 -4.14 -3.21
CA GLY A 54 3.78 -3.74 -2.47
C GLY A 54 3.92 -4.44 -1.12
N THR A 55 2.84 -4.99 -0.54
CA THR A 55 2.89 -5.73 0.73
C THR A 55 3.63 -7.06 0.61
N GLN A 56 3.82 -7.57 -0.63
CA GLN A 56 4.69 -8.72 -0.91
C GLN A 56 6.20 -8.45 -0.73
N HIS A 57 6.61 -7.20 -0.54
CA HIS A 57 8.01 -6.80 -0.38
C HIS A 57 8.31 -6.44 1.07
N SER A 58 9.56 -6.67 1.51
CA SER A 58 10.01 -6.19 2.82
C SER A 58 9.97 -4.66 2.87
N PRO A 59 9.88 -4.04 4.06
CA PRO A 59 9.88 -2.58 4.20
C PRO A 59 11.09 -1.91 3.50
N GLU A 60 12.27 -2.53 3.60
CA GLU A 60 13.49 -2.04 2.97
C GLU A 60 13.38 -2.10 1.45
N GLU A 61 12.82 -3.19 0.92
CA GLU A 61 12.61 -3.38 -0.52
C GLU A 61 11.55 -2.41 -1.06
N GLN A 62 10.49 -2.11 -0.30
CA GLN A 62 9.50 -1.10 -0.67
C GLN A 62 10.13 0.30 -0.77
N VAL A 63 10.96 0.69 0.20
CA VAL A 63 11.68 1.97 0.18
C VAL A 63 12.66 2.03 -0.98
N ARG A 64 13.37 0.94 -1.23
CA ARG A 64 14.30 0.81 -2.35
C ARG A 64 13.58 1.00 -3.69
N LEU A 65 12.50 0.26 -3.91
CA LEU A 65 11.68 0.32 -5.13
C LEU A 65 11.12 1.73 -5.37
N LYS A 66 10.64 2.39 -4.31
CA LYS A 66 10.18 3.78 -4.37
C LYS A 66 11.27 4.73 -4.88
N SER A 67 12.48 4.60 -4.35
CA SER A 67 13.63 5.41 -4.79
C SER A 67 13.96 5.17 -6.26
N VAL A 68 13.96 3.91 -6.70
CA VAL A 68 14.15 3.55 -8.11
C VAL A 68 13.11 4.20 -9.01
N LEU A 69 11.83 4.09 -8.64
CA LEU A 69 10.72 4.64 -9.42
C LEU A 69 10.81 6.17 -9.55
N HIS A 70 11.16 6.87 -8.47
CA HIS A 70 11.38 8.32 -8.52
C HIS A 70 12.53 8.71 -9.46
N GLN A 71 13.64 7.98 -9.42
CA GLN A 71 14.76 8.23 -10.33
C GLN A 71 14.39 7.96 -11.79
N GLN A 72 13.69 6.85 -12.06
CA GLN A 72 13.20 6.55 -13.41
C GLN A 72 12.27 7.66 -13.92
N LEU A 73 11.37 8.17 -13.07
CA LEU A 73 10.48 9.27 -13.43
C LEU A 73 11.26 10.53 -13.78
N LEU A 74 12.28 10.90 -12.98
CA LEU A 74 13.14 12.04 -13.26
C LEU A 74 13.86 11.90 -14.60
N ILE A 75 14.51 10.76 -14.84
CA ILE A 75 15.27 10.48 -16.06
C ILE A 75 14.34 10.52 -17.28
N LYS A 76 13.18 9.84 -17.20
CA LYS A 76 12.19 9.82 -18.29
C LYS A 76 11.65 11.22 -18.57
N THR A 77 11.39 12.01 -17.54
CA THR A 77 10.93 13.41 -17.69
C THR A 77 11.99 14.27 -18.35
N LYS A 78 13.26 14.16 -17.92
CA LYS A 78 14.40 14.87 -18.52
C LYS A 78 14.57 14.50 -20.00
N LEU A 79 14.48 13.22 -20.33
CA LEU A 79 14.55 12.74 -21.71
C LEU A 79 13.44 13.32 -22.58
N LEU A 80 12.19 13.25 -22.11
CA LEU A 80 11.05 13.84 -22.81
C LEU A 80 11.21 15.36 -23.00
N SER A 81 11.79 16.05 -22.00
CA SER A 81 12.09 17.47 -22.09
C SER A 81 13.15 17.77 -23.15
N SER A 82 14.26 17.02 -23.15
CA SER A 82 15.33 17.16 -24.15
C SER A 82 14.82 16.94 -25.58
N PHE A 83 13.95 15.93 -25.79
CA PHE A 83 13.29 15.73 -27.09
C PHE A 83 12.43 16.91 -27.51
N LYS A 84 11.69 17.53 -26.57
CA LYS A 84 10.84 18.69 -26.85
C LYS A 84 11.64 19.93 -27.20
N THR A 85 12.78 20.16 -26.55
CA THR A 85 13.59 21.38 -26.74
C THR A 85 14.66 21.22 -27.81
N GLY A 86 14.81 20.03 -28.41
CA GLY A 86 15.86 19.74 -29.39
C GLY A 86 17.27 19.69 -28.80
N HIS A 87 17.41 19.69 -27.48
CA HIS A 87 18.70 19.58 -26.80
C HIS A 87 19.18 18.13 -26.69
N HIS A 88 20.50 17.93 -26.67
CA HIS A 88 21.11 16.63 -26.38
C HIS A 88 20.72 16.14 -24.97
N PHE A 89 20.46 14.85 -24.84
CA PHE A 89 20.12 14.22 -23.56
C PHE A 89 21.35 13.54 -22.97
N ASP A 90 21.89 14.11 -21.90
CA ASP A 90 22.97 13.49 -21.12
C ASP A 90 22.41 12.54 -20.06
N PHE A 91 22.76 11.26 -20.20
CA PHE A 91 22.43 10.18 -19.28
C PHE A 91 23.56 9.95 -18.28
N ASP A 92 23.37 10.38 -17.03
CA ASP A 92 24.32 10.14 -15.95
C ASP A 92 24.07 8.78 -15.29
N SER A 93 24.80 7.76 -15.71
CA SER A 93 24.71 6.38 -15.19
C SER A 93 25.06 6.26 -13.69
N LYS A 94 25.77 7.24 -13.11
CA LYS A 94 26.14 7.29 -11.69
C LYS A 94 24.94 7.40 -10.74
N THR A 95 23.77 7.79 -11.24
CA THR A 95 22.54 7.83 -10.44
C THR A 95 21.92 6.45 -10.18
N ASN A 96 22.36 5.40 -10.90
CA ASN A 96 21.94 4.00 -10.68
C ASN A 96 22.79 3.25 -9.63
N GLY A 97 23.82 3.90 -9.06
CA GLY A 97 24.95 3.26 -8.39
C GLY A 97 24.74 2.74 -6.96
N ASP A 98 23.54 2.83 -6.37
CA ASP A 98 23.31 2.44 -4.97
C ASP A 98 22.32 1.28 -4.81
N LEU A 99 22.20 0.42 -5.83
CA LEU A 99 21.24 -0.69 -5.85
C LEU A 99 21.85 -2.06 -6.16
N SER A 100 23.12 -2.14 -6.54
CA SER A 100 23.81 -3.40 -6.86
C SER A 100 24.76 -3.92 -5.77
N ARG A 101 24.91 -3.23 -4.62
CA ARG A 101 26.00 -3.55 -3.69
C ARG A 101 25.71 -4.59 -2.60
N ASN A 102 24.46 -5.01 -2.40
CA ASN A 102 24.13 -6.00 -1.34
C ASN A 102 23.43 -7.26 -1.88
N SER A 103 24.03 -7.88 -2.89
CA SER A 103 23.77 -9.29 -3.21
C SER A 103 25.11 -10.01 -3.33
N MET A 104 25.83 -10.16 -2.22
CA MET A 104 26.81 -11.23 -1.92
C MET A 104 27.48 -10.92 -0.57
N ASN A 105 26.83 -11.34 0.53
CA ASN A 105 27.41 -12.06 1.67
C ASN A 105 26.35 -12.22 2.76
#